data_AF-A0A1C7GT73-F1
#
_entry.id   AF-A0A1C7GT73-F1
#
_cell.length_a   1.000
_cell.length_b   1.000
_cell.length_c   1.000
_cell.angle_alpha   90.00
_cell.angle_beta   90.00
_cell.angle_gamma   90.00
#
_symmetry.space_group_name_H-M   'P 1'
#
loop_
_entity.id
_entity.type
_entity.pdbx_description
1 polymer ?
#
loop_
_entity_poly.entity_id
_entity_poly.type
_entity_poly.pdbx_seq_one_letter_code
_entity_poly.pdbx_strand_id
1 'polypeptide(L)' 'MSEYEEYQLRWMIDHGYSLQDLMNELDAYQLQDRTMSVSELFGDWEYESGFQSEIWACEDEWLECEGAGRMEQSM' A
#
# COMPACT_ATOMS: atom_id res chain seq x y z
N MET A 1 -4.86 9.57 -8.75
CA MET A 1 -3.66 8.77 -8.54
C MET A 1 -2.50 9.73 -8.33
N SER A 2 -2.12 9.94 -7.09
CA SER A 2 -0.86 10.59 -6.72
C SER A 2 0.32 9.72 -7.17
N GLU A 3 1.52 10.30 -7.19
CA GLU A 3 2.74 9.52 -7.45
C GLU A 3 2.95 8.43 -6.39
N TYR A 4 2.52 8.69 -5.15
CA TYR A 4 2.54 7.69 -4.08
C TYR A 4 1.57 6.53 -4.36
N GLU A 5 0.34 6.81 -4.79
CA GLU A 5 -0.62 5.77 -5.18
C GLU A 5 -0.09 4.94 -6.39
N GLU A 6 0.64 5.56 -7.33
CA GLU A 6 1.32 4.84 -8.42
C GLU A 6 2.44 3.93 -7.89
N TYR A 7 3.24 4.43 -6.95
CA TYR A 7 4.30 3.69 -6.29
C TYR A 7 3.76 2.45 -5.57
N GLN A 8 2.66 2.56 -4.83
CA GLN A 8 2.02 1.43 -4.15
C GLN A 8 1.65 0.32 -5.14
N LEU A 9 1.02 0.69 -6.27
CA LEU A 9 0.66 -0.27 -7.32
C LEU A 9 1.89 -0.88 -8.00
N ARG A 10 2.93 -0.09 -8.24
CA ARG A 10 4.20 -0.58 -8.79
C ARG A 10 4.87 -1.57 -7.85
N TRP A 11 4.90 -1.24 -6.56
CA TRP A 11 5.45 -2.10 -5.51
C TRP A 11 4.77 -3.46 -5.51
N MET A 12 3.43 -3.50 -5.58
CA MET A 12 2.69 -4.77 -5.67
C MET A 12 3.11 -5.60 -6.89
N ILE A 13 3.23 -4.97 -8.06
CA ILE A 13 3.65 -5.64 -9.30
C ILE A 13 5.07 -6.23 -9.14
N ASP A 14 6.00 -5.45 -8.61
CA ASP A 14 7.40 -5.84 -8.47
C ASP A 14 7.59 -6.96 -7.43
N HIS A 15 6.71 -7.05 -6.44
CA HIS A 15 6.68 -8.10 -5.42
C HIS A 15 5.78 -9.29 -5.78
N GLY A 16 5.11 -9.24 -6.93
CA GLY A 16 4.29 -10.35 -7.43
C GLY A 16 2.89 -10.45 -6.78
N TYR A 17 2.44 -9.40 -6.11
CA TYR A 17 1.10 -9.32 -5.55
C TYR A 17 0.09 -8.79 -6.59
N SER A 18 -1.05 -9.47 -6.67
CA SER A 18 -2.17 -9.04 -7.50
C SER A 18 -3.22 -8.29 -6.68
N LEU A 19 -4.13 -7.59 -7.37
CA LEU A 19 -5.31 -7.03 -6.72
C LEU A 19 -6.18 -8.12 -6.06
N GLN A 20 -6.18 -9.35 -6.59
CA GLN A 20 -6.92 -10.45 -5.97
C GLN A 20 -6.29 -10.84 -4.62
N ASP A 21 -4.96 -10.79 -4.50
CA ASP A 21 -4.28 -11.06 -3.23
C ASP A 21 -4.64 -9.99 -2.20
N LEU A 22 -4.65 -8.71 -2.59
CA LEU A 22 -5.13 -7.63 -1.73
C LEU A 22 -6.58 -7.86 -1.27
N MET A 23 -7.48 -8.19 -2.19
CA MET A 23 -8.88 -8.46 -1.84
C MET A 23 -9.01 -9.64 -0.87
N ASN A 24 -8.20 -10.69 -1.02
CA ASN A 24 -8.22 -11.85 -0.12
C ASN A 24 -7.74 -11.46 1.31
N GLU A 25 -6.71 -10.62 1.42
CA GLU A 25 -6.23 -10.11 2.71
C GLU A 25 -7.31 -9.26 3.41
N LEU A 26 -7.96 -8.36 2.67
CA LEU A 26 -9.04 -7.51 3.20
C LEU A 26 -10.28 -8.33 3.61
N ASP A 27 -10.65 -9.35 2.83
CA ASP A 27 -11.75 -10.26 3.18
C ASP A 27 -11.44 -11.03 4.48
N ALA A 28 -10.18 -11.46 4.68
CA ALA A 28 -9.74 -12.11 5.90
C ALA A 28 -9.81 -11.16 7.11
N TYR A 29 -9.50 -9.88 6.92
CA TYR A 29 -9.65 -8.83 7.93
C TYR A 29 -11.13 -8.55 8.26
N GLN A 30 -11.99 -8.48 7.24
CA GLN A 30 -13.43 -8.26 7.41
C GLN A 30 -14.12 -9.39 8.19
N LEU A 31 -13.61 -10.62 8.11
CA LEU A 31 -14.12 -11.73 8.92
C LEU A 31 -13.88 -11.52 10.42
N GLN A 32 -12.87 -10.72 10.80
CA GLN A 32 -12.55 -10.38 12.19
C GLN A 32 -13.43 -9.23 12.68
N ASP A 33 -13.64 -8.19 11.85
CA ASP A 33 -14.56 -7.09 12.12
C ASP A 33 -15.40 -6.72 10.89
N ARG A 34 -16.70 -7.02 10.96
CA ARG A 34 -17.67 -6.77 9.87
C ARG A 34 -18.29 -5.38 9.90
N THR A 35 -17.92 -4.55 10.87
CA THR A 35 -18.52 -3.21 11.05
C THR A 35 -17.78 -2.12 10.29
N MET A 36 -16.53 -2.39 9.90
CA MET A 36 -15.66 -1.47 9.19
C MET A 36 -15.97 -1.45 7.69
N SER A 37 -15.88 -0.27 7.09
CA SER A 37 -15.89 -0.14 5.62
C SER A 37 -14.60 -0.69 5.01
N VAL A 38 -14.64 -1.02 3.72
CA VAL A 38 -13.45 -1.52 2.99
C VAL A 38 -12.29 -0.52 3.04
N SER A 39 -12.58 0.79 3.05
CA SER A 39 -11.55 1.83 3.16
C SER A 39 -10.89 1.85 4.54
N GLU A 40 -11.67 1.67 5.61
CA GLU A 40 -11.12 1.57 6.97
C GLU A 40 -10.32 0.28 7.14
N LEU A 41 -10.81 -0.84 6.63
CA LEU A 41 -10.08 -2.12 6.63
C LEU A 41 -8.75 -2.02 5.88
N PHE A 42 -8.72 -1.31 4.74
CA PHE A 42 -7.49 -1.10 4.00
C PHE A 42 -6.47 -0.30 4.80
N GLY A 43 -6.88 0.78 5.47
CA GLY A 43 -5.98 1.57 6.31
C GLY A 43 -5.43 0.77 7.50
N ASP A 44 -6.28 0.01 8.19
CA ASP A 44 -5.86 -0.85 9.29
C ASP A 44 -4.93 -1.98 8.82
N TRP A 45 -5.25 -2.62 7.70
CA TRP A 45 -4.41 -3.66 7.10
C TRP A 45 -3.05 -3.08 6.67
N GLU A 46 -3.02 -1.91 6.03
CA GLU A 46 -1.79 -1.25 5.59
C GLU A 46 -0.88 -0.92 6.78
N TYR A 47 -1.45 -0.49 7.90
CA TYR A 47 -0.69 -0.10 9.08
C TYR A 47 -0.24 -1.28 9.95
N GLU A 48 -1.10 -2.29 10.16
CA GLU A 48 -0.86 -3.36 11.13
C GLU A 48 -0.31 -4.66 10.52
N SER A 49 -0.56 -4.93 9.23
CA SER A 49 -0.30 -6.26 8.64
C SER A 49 0.53 -6.24 7.36
N GLY A 50 0.08 -5.49 6.35
CA GLY A 50 0.58 -5.61 4.98
C GLY A 50 0.46 -7.03 4.41
N PHE A 51 1.24 -7.32 3.37
CA PHE A 51 1.33 -8.67 2.81
C PHE A 51 2.34 -9.50 3.57
N GLN A 52 1.89 -10.39 4.47
CA GLN A 52 2.79 -11.27 5.24
C GLN A 52 3.92 -10.50 5.97
N SER A 53 3.61 -9.30 6.51
CA SER A 53 4.57 -8.37 7.13
C SER A 53 5.51 -7.64 6.17
N GLU A 54 5.25 -7.66 4.86
CA GLU A 54 5.88 -6.80 3.86
C GLU A 54 4.88 -5.81 3.29
N ILE A 55 5.29 -4.55 3.18
CA ILE A 55 4.47 -3.49 2.57
C ILE A 55 5.40 -2.43 1.97
N TRP A 56 4.85 -1.60 1.10
CA TRP A 56 5.51 -0.40 0.59
C TRP A 56 5.82 0.58 1.73
N ALA A 57 6.82 1.42 1.52
CA ALA A 57 7.16 2.48 2.47
C ALA A 57 6.00 3.46 2.63
N CYS A 58 5.87 4.09 3.81
CA CYS A 58 4.87 5.16 3.99
C CYS A 58 5.21 6.38 3.12
N GLU A 59 4.24 7.29 2.93
CA GLU A 59 4.41 8.43 2.01
C GLU A 59 5.62 9.32 2.36
N ASP A 60 5.85 9.60 3.65
CA ASP A 60 7.02 10.35 4.11
C ASP A 60 8.34 9.61 3.79
N GLU A 61 8.44 8.31 4.08
CA GLU A 61 9.64 7.51 3.80
C GLU A 61 9.90 7.39 2.29
N TRP A 62 8.85 7.19 1.50
CA TRP A 62 8.92 7.19 0.05
C TRP A 62 9.38 8.54 -0.50
N LEU A 63 8.88 9.64 0.07
CA LEU A 63 9.27 11.00 -0.34
C LEU A 63 10.75 11.25 -0.04
N GLU A 64 11.26 10.80 1.11
CA GLU A 64 12.67 10.96 1.49
C GLU A 64 13.63 10.12 0.62
N CYS A 65 13.21 8.95 0.13
CA CYS A 65 14.07 8.06 -0.65
C CYS A 65 13.92 8.20 -2.17
N GLU A 66 12.69 8.22 -2.68
CA GLU A 66 12.39 8.11 -4.11
C GLU A 66 11.65 9.32 -4.68
N GLY A 67 10.74 9.93 -3.91
CA GLY A 67 10.00 11.11 -4.34
C GLY A 67 10.89 12.36 -4.49
N ALA A 68 11.85 12.56 -3.59
CA ALA A 68 12.83 13.65 -3.67
C ALA A 68 13.75 13.54 -4.91
N GLY A 69 14.11 12.32 -5.31
CA GLY A 69 14.96 12.06 -6.49
C GLY A 69 14.32 12.40 -7.84
N ARG A 70 12.99 12.52 -7.91
CA ARG A 70 12.27 13.00 -9.12
C ARG A 70 12.22 14.53 -9.23
N MET A 71 12.26 15.26 -8.11
CA MET A 71 12.29 16.73 -8.14
C MET A 71 13.66 17.27 -8.58
N GLU A 72 14.75 16.57 -8.27
CA GLU A 72 16.11 16.98 -8.69
C GLU A 72 16.43 16.68 -10.16
N GLN A 73 15.70 15.79 -10.82
CA GLN A 73 15.89 15.49 -12.26
C GLN A 73 15.10 16.40 -13.20
N SER A 74 14.35 17.35 -12.65
CA SER A 74 13.55 18.31 -13.41
C SER A 74 14.02 19.77 -13.25
N MET A 75 15.20 20.01 -12.67
CA MET A 75 15.91 21.30 -12.67
C MET A 75 17.10 21.31 -13.63
#